data_AF-A0A257MCP3-F1
#
_entry.id   AF-A0A257MCP3-F1
#
_cell.length_a   1.000
_cell.length_b   1.000
_cell.length_c   1.000
_cell.angle_alpha   90.00
_cell.angle_beta   90.00
_cell.angle_gamma   90.00
#
_symmetry.space_group_name_H-M   'P 1'
#
loop_
_entity.id
_entity.type
_entity.pdbx_description
1 polymer ?
#
loop_
_entity_poly.entity_id
_entity_poly.type
_entity_poly.pdbx_seq_one_letter_code
_entity_poly.pdbx_strand_id
1 'polypeptide(L)'
;LIHALKRLEDCGMLGDLAVRFLPRILDLRRFSGDAVYYPCRASGLSPTLDADPVVDPCPRIVGCEVSREIFLSKFPGREHDFVNICPLHSQEAILRPGRPFITRCCRSERRGRTAKNGQPGMAVHWGDGPDKIAEALRCLVQDLRG
;
A
#
# COMPACT_ATOMS: atom_id res chain seq x y z
N LEU A 1 1.61 -7.86 -4.38
CA LEU A 1 1.71 -7.19 -5.69
C LEU A 1 2.98 -7.59 -6.45
N ILE A 2 4.18 -7.40 -5.88
CA ILE A 2 5.46 -7.80 -6.52
C ILE A 2 5.42 -9.23 -7.08
N HIS A 3 5.04 -10.20 -6.24
CA HIS A 3 4.92 -11.60 -6.67
C HIS A 3 3.87 -11.81 -7.77
N ALA A 4 2.75 -11.10 -7.73
CA ALA A 4 1.70 -11.20 -8.74
C ALA A 4 2.16 -10.63 -10.10
N LEU A 5 2.86 -9.49 -10.09
CA LEU A 5 3.45 -8.89 -11.27
C LEU A 5 4.51 -9.80 -11.89
N LYS A 6 5.42 -10.33 -11.07
CA LYS A 6 6.45 -11.28 -11.54
C LYS A 6 5.81 -12.50 -12.20
N ARG A 7 4.77 -13.09 -11.60
CA ARG A 7 4.05 -14.23 -12.20
C ARG A 7 3.40 -13.87 -13.54
N LEU A 8 2.84 -12.67 -13.68
CA LEU A 8 2.27 -12.18 -14.93
C LEU A 8 3.34 -11.96 -16.01
N GLU A 9 4.52 -11.48 -15.63
CA GLU A 9 5.67 -11.36 -16.54
C GLU A 9 6.19 -12.75 -16.96
N ASP A 10 6.40 -13.65 -16.00
CA ASP A 10 6.94 -15.00 -16.22
C ASP A 10 6.06 -15.84 -17.16
N CYS A 11 4.73 -15.63 -17.16
CA CYS A 11 3.81 -16.30 -18.09
C CYS A 11 3.53 -15.51 -19.39
N GLY A 12 4.26 -14.42 -19.64
CA GLY A 12 4.16 -13.66 -20.88
C GLY A 12 2.90 -12.79 -21.01
N MET A 13 2.08 -12.67 -19.97
CA MET A 13 0.80 -11.93 -20.01
C MET A 13 0.96 -10.41 -20.18
N LEU A 14 2.18 -9.89 -20.01
CA LEU A 14 2.50 -8.46 -20.10
C LEU A 14 3.49 -8.14 -21.24
N GLY A 15 3.83 -9.12 -22.08
CA GLY A 15 4.87 -8.97 -23.10
C GLY A 15 4.57 -7.89 -24.15
N ASP A 16 3.30 -7.66 -24.45
CA ASP A 16 2.79 -6.64 -25.37
C ASP A 16 2.89 -5.21 -24.81
N LEU A 17 3.02 -5.06 -23.49
CA LEU A 17 3.05 -3.76 -22.84
C LEU A 17 4.41 -3.08 -22.89
N ALA A 18 5.49 -3.86 -23.11
CA ALA A 18 6.87 -3.37 -23.11
C ALA A 18 7.22 -2.55 -21.84
N VAL A 19 6.72 -2.97 -20.68
CA VAL A 19 6.96 -2.34 -19.38
C VAL A 19 8.00 -3.09 -18.56
N ARG A 20 8.62 -2.42 -17.59
CA ARG A 20 9.48 -3.01 -16.57
C ARG A 20 9.10 -2.47 -15.21
N PHE A 21 9.03 -3.34 -14.20
CA PHE A 21 8.70 -2.92 -12.84
C PHE A 21 9.96 -2.69 -12.00
N LEU A 22 9.98 -1.56 -11.29
CA LEU A 22 10.95 -1.29 -10.24
C LEU A 22 10.22 -1.31 -8.89
N PRO A 23 10.41 -2.35 -8.05
CA PRO A 23 9.74 -2.41 -6.75
C PRO A 23 10.25 -1.31 -5.83
N ARG A 24 9.31 -0.61 -5.17
CA ARG A 24 9.58 0.35 -4.10
C ARG A 24 9.01 -0.21 -2.80
N ILE A 25 9.91 -0.59 -1.89
CA ILE A 25 9.56 -1.29 -0.65
C ILE A 25 9.93 -0.38 0.53
N LEU A 26 8.94 -0.05 1.35
CA LEU A 26 9.16 0.62 2.62
C LEU A 26 9.30 -0.44 3.72
N ASP A 27 10.47 -0.52 4.33
CA ASP A 27 10.70 -1.39 5.48
C ASP A 27 10.11 -0.76 6.74
N LEU A 28 9.05 -1.35 7.28
CA LEU A 28 8.35 -0.82 8.45
C LEU A 28 9.14 -0.96 9.75
N ARG A 29 10.17 -1.82 9.79
CA ARG A 29 11.04 -1.98 10.97
C ARG A 29 11.82 -0.71 11.28
N ARG A 30 11.99 0.19 10.30
CA ARG A 30 12.62 1.49 10.51
C ARG A 30 11.84 2.42 11.45
N PHE A 31 10.56 2.12 11.67
CA PHE A 31 9.70 2.84 12.61
C PHE A 31 9.53 2.09 13.93
N SER A 32 10.32 1.03 14.17
CA SER A 32 10.31 0.31 15.44
C SER A 32 10.75 1.19 16.60
N GLY A 33 10.30 0.83 17.79
CA GLY A 33 10.52 1.56 19.02
C GLY A 33 9.46 1.17 20.03
N ASP A 34 9.51 1.83 21.18
CA ASP A 34 8.52 1.63 22.24
C ASP A 34 7.14 2.12 21.76
N ALA A 35 6.09 1.46 22.25
CA ALA A 35 4.70 1.80 21.95
C ALA A 35 4.31 1.76 20.46
N VAL A 36 5.05 1.07 19.59
CA VAL A 36 4.76 0.96 18.16
C VAL A 36 3.78 -0.17 17.87
N TYR A 37 2.74 0.09 17.09
CA TYR A 37 1.76 -0.90 16.64
C TYR A 37 1.61 -0.89 15.12
N TYR A 38 1.77 -2.08 14.53
CA TYR A 38 1.70 -2.34 13.09
C TYR A 38 0.26 -2.66 12.64
N PRO A 39 -0.05 -2.57 11.33
CA PRO A 39 -1.43 -2.48 10.87
C PRO A 39 -2.19 -3.80 11.01
N CYS A 40 -1.52 -4.93 10.73
CA CYS A 40 -2.06 -6.27 10.92
C CYS A 40 -0.96 -7.34 10.89
N ARG A 41 -1.30 -8.58 11.27
CA ARG A 41 -0.40 -9.74 11.24
C ARG A 41 0.20 -10.04 9.85
N ALA A 42 -0.49 -9.65 8.77
CA ALA A 42 0.02 -9.84 7.41
C ALA A 42 1.31 -9.04 7.12
N SER A 43 1.64 -8.05 7.97
CA SER A 43 2.93 -7.36 7.92
C SER A 43 4.12 -8.24 8.36
N GLY A 44 3.86 -9.32 9.10
CA GLY A 44 4.91 -10.15 9.72
C GLY A 44 5.66 -9.45 10.87
N LEU A 45 5.11 -8.36 11.39
CA LEU A 45 5.68 -7.59 12.50
C LEU A 45 4.75 -7.65 13.72
N SER A 46 5.28 -7.29 14.88
CA SER A 46 4.55 -7.27 16.15
C SER A 46 4.99 -6.07 17.01
N PRO A 47 4.10 -5.51 17.84
CA PRO A 47 2.69 -5.87 18.00
C PRO A 47 1.80 -5.30 16.86
N THR A 48 0.60 -5.87 16.66
CA THR A 48 -0.34 -5.47 15.60
C THR A 48 -1.73 -5.12 16.12
N LEU A 49 -2.39 -4.15 15.47
CA LEU A 49 -3.71 -3.63 15.85
C LEU A 49 -4.87 -4.64 15.73
N ASP A 50 -4.70 -5.68 14.92
CA ASP A 50 -5.70 -6.73 14.69
C ASP A 50 -5.62 -7.87 15.72
N ALA A 51 -4.54 -7.96 16.50
CA ALA A 51 -4.27 -9.14 17.31
C ALA A 51 -3.76 -8.86 18.72
N ASP A 52 -3.02 -7.79 18.91
CA ASP A 52 -2.37 -7.48 20.18
C ASP A 52 -3.13 -6.37 20.92
N PRO A 53 -3.19 -6.43 22.26
CA PRO A 53 -3.79 -5.38 23.06
C PRO A 53 -2.96 -4.09 22.97
N VAL A 54 -3.63 -2.94 22.83
CA VAL A 54 -2.97 -1.63 22.83
C VAL A 54 -2.92 -1.06 24.25
N VAL A 55 -1.77 -1.26 24.90
CA VAL A 55 -1.58 -0.93 26.33
C VAL A 55 -0.99 0.46 26.53
N ASP A 56 -0.20 0.97 25.60
CA ASP A 56 0.51 2.24 25.75
C ASP A 56 -0.43 3.46 25.74
N PRO A 57 -0.32 4.42 26.68
CA PRO A 57 -1.22 5.57 26.76
C PRO A 57 -1.31 6.38 25.46
N CYS A 58 -0.15 6.62 24.82
CA CYS A 58 -0.02 7.30 23.52
C CYS A 58 0.74 6.38 22.54
N PRO A 59 0.05 5.43 21.88
CA PRO A 59 0.68 4.48 20.98
C PRO A 59 1.07 5.14 19.66
N ARG A 60 2.14 4.67 19.04
CA ARG A 60 2.55 5.03 17.68
C ARG A 60 2.01 4.01 16.69
N ILE A 61 1.03 4.42 15.88
CA ILE A 61 0.43 3.58 14.85
C ILE A 61 1.22 3.72 13.55
N VAL A 62 1.87 2.64 13.11
CA VAL A 62 2.54 2.55 11.81
C VAL A 62 1.62 1.83 10.85
N GLY A 63 0.86 2.58 10.05
CA GLY A 63 -0.23 2.01 9.26
C GLY A 63 -0.74 2.92 8.17
N CYS A 64 -1.72 2.45 7.40
CA CYS A 64 -2.45 3.32 6.49
C CYS A 64 -3.64 3.96 7.23
N GLU A 65 -4.40 4.79 6.54
CA GLU A 65 -5.59 5.44 7.11
C GLU A 65 -6.60 4.44 7.70
N VAL A 66 -6.73 3.25 7.10
CA VAL A 66 -7.60 2.19 7.64
C VAL A 66 -7.11 1.72 9.01
N SER A 67 -5.80 1.61 9.23
CA SER A 67 -5.23 1.26 10.53
C SER A 67 -5.56 2.32 11.58
N ARG A 68 -5.47 3.60 11.20
CA ARG A 68 -5.84 4.71 12.09
C ARG A 68 -7.34 4.70 12.41
N GLU A 69 -8.19 4.45 11.43
CA GLU A 69 -9.64 4.34 11.63
C GLU A 69 -10.00 3.16 12.54
N ILE A 70 -9.37 2.00 12.36
CA ILE A 70 -9.54 0.84 13.25
C ILE A 70 -9.12 1.21 14.68
N PHE A 71 -7.97 1.87 14.84
CA PHE A 71 -7.51 2.32 16.15
C PHE A 71 -8.52 3.28 16.80
N LEU A 72 -8.93 4.33 16.10
CA LEU A 72 -9.87 5.33 16.60
C LEU A 72 -11.27 4.76 16.89
N SER A 73 -11.71 3.76 16.12
CA SER A 73 -12.98 3.07 16.38
C SER A 73 -12.91 2.22 17.66
N LYS A 74 -11.75 1.67 18.00
CA LYS A 74 -11.54 0.88 19.23
C LYS A 74 -11.23 1.77 20.44
N PHE A 75 -10.55 2.90 20.23
CA PHE A 75 -10.09 3.82 21.26
C PHE A 75 -10.48 5.27 20.93
N PRO A 76 -11.78 5.63 20.96
CA PRO A 76 -12.23 6.97 20.61
C PRO A 76 -11.57 8.04 21.50
N GLY A 77 -11.02 9.09 20.88
CA GLY A 77 -10.41 10.21 21.59
C GLY A 77 -9.03 9.93 22.24
N ARG A 78 -8.49 8.71 22.11
CA ARG A 78 -7.16 8.37 22.66
C ARG A 78 -6.06 9.08 21.85
N GLU A 79 -5.16 9.74 22.56
CA GLU A 79 -3.95 10.31 21.97
C GLU A 79 -3.11 9.21 21.31
N HIS A 80 -2.53 9.50 20.15
CA HIS A 80 -1.69 8.57 19.41
C HIS A 80 -0.81 9.31 18.40
N ASP A 81 0.36 8.73 18.15
CA ASP A 81 1.19 9.07 17.00
C ASP A 81 0.73 8.28 15.78
N PHE A 82 0.91 8.84 14.58
CA PHE A 82 0.59 8.15 13.34
C PHE A 82 1.65 8.33 12.26
N VAL A 83 2.21 7.21 11.80
CA VAL A 83 3.09 7.14 10.64
C VAL A 83 2.30 6.58 9.47
N ASN A 84 1.90 7.46 8.54
CA ASN A 84 1.14 7.06 7.35
C ASN A 84 2.04 6.34 6.33
N ILE A 85 1.83 5.04 6.16
CA ILE A 85 2.53 4.19 5.18
C ILE A 85 1.68 3.89 3.94
N CYS A 86 0.55 4.57 3.75
CA CYS A 86 -0.30 4.41 2.57
C CYS A 86 0.50 4.68 1.28
N PRO A 87 0.59 3.76 0.32
CA PRO A 87 1.31 4.01 -0.93
C PRO A 87 0.80 5.23 -1.69
N LEU A 88 -0.47 5.59 -1.53
CA LEU A 88 -1.09 6.75 -2.18
C LEU A 88 -0.84 8.07 -1.44
N HIS A 89 -0.82 8.08 -0.10
CA HIS A 89 -0.82 9.31 0.69
C HIS A 89 0.41 9.51 1.59
N SER A 90 1.26 8.48 1.74
CA SER A 90 2.48 8.55 2.52
C SER A 90 3.47 9.56 1.94
N GLN A 91 4.12 10.30 2.83
CA GLN A 91 5.17 11.25 2.51
C GLN A 91 6.57 10.61 2.42
N GLU A 92 6.71 9.33 2.77
CA GLU A 92 7.98 8.60 2.70
C GLU A 92 8.57 8.66 1.29
N ALA A 93 9.82 9.14 1.19
CA ALA A 93 10.50 9.36 -0.10
C ALA A 93 10.54 8.10 -0.98
N ILE A 94 10.71 6.92 -0.37
CA ILE A 94 10.73 5.64 -1.09
C ILE A 94 9.40 5.36 -1.81
N LEU A 95 8.28 5.85 -1.26
CA LEU A 95 6.92 5.70 -1.82
C LEU A 95 6.51 6.88 -2.71
N ARG A 96 7.40 7.82 -3.03
CA ARG A 96 7.14 8.90 -4.01
C ARG A 96 7.52 8.41 -5.41
N PRO A 97 6.56 8.08 -6.28
CA PRO A 97 6.88 7.60 -7.62
C PRO A 97 7.53 8.71 -8.45
N GLY A 98 8.56 8.36 -9.23
CA GLY A 98 9.16 9.25 -10.24
C GLY A 98 8.80 8.87 -11.67
N ARG A 99 7.95 7.84 -11.84
CA ARG A 99 7.42 7.30 -13.08
C ARG A 99 6.01 6.76 -12.82
N PRO A 100 5.22 6.40 -13.84
CA PRO A 100 3.92 5.78 -13.64
C PRO A 100 4.00 4.57 -12.71
N PHE A 101 2.97 4.37 -11.89
CA PHE A 101 3.02 3.37 -10.81
C PHE A 101 1.74 2.54 -10.70
N ILE A 102 1.89 1.36 -10.11
CA ILE A 102 0.77 0.52 -9.67
C ILE A 102 0.94 0.21 -8.20
N THR A 103 -0.15 0.24 -7.43
CA THR A 103 -0.13 -0.08 -6.01
C THR A 103 -1.36 -0.85 -5.57
N ARG A 104 -1.29 -1.52 -4.42
CA ARG A 104 -2.47 -2.07 -3.75
C ARG A 104 -3.09 -1.07 -2.77
N CYS A 105 -4.41 -1.12 -2.68
CA CYS A 105 -5.21 -0.42 -1.67
C CYS A 105 -6.26 -1.39 -1.10
N CYS A 106 -6.56 -1.31 0.20
CA CYS A 106 -7.62 -2.12 0.84
C CYS A 106 -9.00 -1.48 0.73
N ARG A 107 -9.05 -0.23 0.28
CA ARG A 107 -10.28 0.52 0.04
C ARG A 107 -10.71 0.30 -1.40
N SER A 108 -11.82 -0.41 -1.59
CA SER A 108 -12.33 -0.73 -2.92
C SER A 108 -12.75 0.52 -3.68
N GLU A 109 -13.22 1.55 -2.99
CA GLU A 109 -13.59 2.86 -3.54
C GLU A 109 -12.40 3.63 -4.11
N ARG A 110 -11.17 3.26 -3.73
CA ARG A 110 -9.93 3.85 -4.27
C ARG A 110 -9.36 3.04 -5.44
N ARG A 111 -10.04 1.98 -5.88
CA ARG A 111 -9.63 1.20 -7.05
C ARG A 111 -9.73 2.04 -8.32
N GLY A 112 -8.77 1.88 -9.22
CA GLY A 112 -8.73 2.57 -10.51
C GLY A 112 -7.66 3.63 -10.60
N ARG A 113 -7.85 4.56 -11.53
CA ARG A 113 -6.89 5.62 -11.87
C ARG A 113 -6.62 6.50 -10.67
N THR A 114 -5.36 6.83 -10.46
CA THR A 114 -4.89 7.69 -9.39
C THR A 114 -3.67 8.48 -9.85
N ALA A 115 -3.21 9.41 -9.03
CA ALA A 115 -1.98 10.12 -9.25
C ALA A 115 -1.27 10.38 -7.91
N LYS A 116 0.05 10.35 -7.94
CA LYS A 116 0.89 10.73 -6.79
C LYS A 116 2.17 11.35 -7.31
N ASN A 117 2.59 12.46 -6.71
CA ASN A 117 3.83 13.15 -7.07
C ASN A 117 3.91 13.49 -8.58
N GLY A 118 2.79 13.93 -9.16
CA GLY A 118 2.66 14.22 -10.60
C GLY A 118 2.73 13.00 -11.52
N GLN A 119 2.83 11.78 -10.97
CA GLN A 119 2.87 10.55 -11.76
C GLN A 119 1.49 9.91 -11.83
N PRO A 120 1.00 9.52 -13.01
CA PRO A 120 -0.21 8.74 -13.13
C PRO A 120 0.01 7.35 -12.54
N GLY A 121 -1.03 6.75 -12.02
CA GLY A 121 -0.95 5.40 -11.51
C GLY A 121 -2.28 4.70 -11.44
N MET A 122 -2.20 3.45 -11.00
CA MET A 122 -3.34 2.57 -10.88
C MET A 122 -3.35 1.94 -9.50
N ALA A 123 -4.47 2.06 -8.80
CA ALA A 123 -4.71 1.37 -7.53
C ALA A 123 -5.55 0.13 -7.81
N VAL A 124 -5.05 -1.03 -7.37
CA VAL A 124 -5.78 -2.31 -7.42
C VAL A 124 -6.16 -2.73 -5.99
N HIS A 125 -7.28 -3.41 -5.83
CA HIS A 125 -7.72 -3.86 -4.52
C HIS A 125 -6.82 -4.99 -3.98
N TRP A 126 -6.75 -5.18 -2.66
CA TRP A 126 -6.01 -6.31 -2.08
C TRP A 126 -6.54 -7.68 -2.51
N GLY A 127 -7.84 -7.77 -2.76
CA GLY A 127 -8.50 -8.96 -3.29
C GLY A 127 -8.37 -9.14 -4.80
N ASP A 128 -7.79 -8.19 -5.54
CA ASP A 128 -7.67 -8.30 -7.01
C ASP A 128 -6.69 -9.41 -7.39
N GLY A 129 -7.17 -10.33 -8.21
CA GLY A 129 -6.42 -11.43 -8.81
C GLY A 129 -5.53 -10.99 -9.98
N PRO A 130 -4.76 -11.93 -10.59
CA PRO A 130 -3.85 -11.63 -11.68
C PRO A 130 -4.53 -10.99 -12.90
N ASP A 131 -5.75 -11.42 -13.23
CA ASP A 131 -6.57 -10.87 -14.32
C ASP A 131 -6.87 -9.38 -14.12
N LYS A 132 -7.32 -8.99 -12.92
CA LYS A 132 -7.61 -7.60 -12.57
C LYS A 132 -6.37 -6.73 -12.50
N ILE A 133 -5.25 -7.29 -12.04
CA ILE A 133 -3.95 -6.59 -12.05
C ILE A 133 -3.47 -6.36 -13.48
N ALA A 134 -3.60 -7.35 -14.37
CA ALA A 134 -3.23 -7.21 -15.77
C ALA A 134 -4.12 -6.20 -16.50
N GLU A 135 -5.44 -6.24 -16.28
CA GLU A 135 -6.40 -5.24 -16.79
C GLU A 135 -6.00 -3.82 -16.37
N ALA A 136 -5.74 -3.62 -15.08
CA ALA A 136 -5.28 -2.36 -14.51
C ALA A 136 -3.99 -1.83 -15.19
N LEU A 137 -3.02 -2.72 -15.47
CA LEU A 137 -1.79 -2.35 -16.18
C LEU A 137 -2.06 -1.96 -17.63
N ARG A 138 -2.91 -2.70 -18.34
CA ARG A 138 -3.28 -2.38 -19.73
C ARG A 138 -3.93 -1.01 -19.82
N CYS A 139 -4.88 -0.72 -18.93
CA CYS A 139 -5.49 0.60 -18.86
C CYS A 139 -4.46 1.70 -18.61
N LEU A 140 -3.55 1.50 -17.64
CA LEU A 140 -2.50 2.48 -17.36
C LEU A 140 -1.57 2.70 -18.56
N VAL A 141 -1.19 1.63 -19.28
CA VAL A 141 -0.32 1.73 -20.47
C VAL A 141 -1.05 2.41 -21.62
N GLN A 142 -2.34 2.14 -21.82
CA GLN A 142 -3.17 2.84 -22.80
C GLN A 142 -3.24 4.34 -22.49
N ASP A 143 -3.53 4.71 -21.24
CA ASP A 143 -3.58 6.11 -20.80
C ASP A 143 -2.25 6.86 -21.06
N LEU A 144 -1.12 6.15 -21.00
CA LEU A 144 0.21 6.70 -21.27
C LEU A 144 0.55 6.83 -22.76
N ARG A 145 -0.10 6.05 -23.62
CA ARG A 145 0.17 6.03 -25.07
C ARG A 145 -0.68 7.05 -25.84
N GLY A 146 -1.78 7.53 -25.27
CA GLY A 146 -2.73 8.44 -25.93
C GLY A 146 -3.85 7.67 -26.59
#